data_AF-A0A1H7SU48-F1
#
_entry.id   AF-A0A1H7SU48-F1
#
_cell.length_a   1.000
_cell.length_b   1.000
_cell.length_c   1.000
_cell.angle_alpha   90.00
_cell.angle_beta   90.00
_cell.angle_gamma   90.00
#
_symmetry.space_group_name_H-M   'P 1'
#
loop_
_entity.id
_entity.type
_entity.pdbx_description
1 polymer ?
#
loop_
_entity_poly.entity_id
_entity_poly.type
_entity_poly.pdbx_seq_one_letter_code
_entity_poly.pdbx_strand_id
1 'polypeptide(L)'
;MSDLFFSGNWEGEYTYEENYFQDRRDICVAFSIAMEVKDGLVKGHCIDDEKGGGAANPAIIEGFMEGNFISFLKRYDHFWYTEENNEVTHVPSVPSHEVHYSGFFEADLFVGKWEITRQYIDGDGFSHELAFFGTWTMKKA
;
A
#
# COMPACT_ATOMS: atom_id res chain seq x y z
N MET A 1 3.31 8.84 -22.45
CA MET A 1 3.60 9.81 -21.38
C MET A 1 5.05 9.64 -20.98
N SER A 2 5.69 10.68 -20.44
CA SER A 2 7.10 10.61 -20.01
C SER A 2 7.20 10.38 -18.51
N ASP A 3 8.32 9.85 -18.04
CA ASP A 3 8.59 9.63 -16.62
C ASP A 3 8.47 10.91 -15.78
N LEU A 4 8.86 12.06 -16.36
CA LEU A 4 8.71 13.37 -15.72
C LEU A 4 7.25 13.73 -15.45
N PHE A 5 6.32 13.28 -16.31
CA PHE A 5 4.89 13.50 -16.08
C PHE A 5 4.39 12.73 -14.86
N PHE A 6 4.89 11.53 -14.61
CA PHE A 6 4.48 10.71 -13.47
C PHE A 6 5.22 11.05 -12.17
N SER A 7 6.38 11.69 -12.28
CA SER A 7 7.12 12.20 -11.13
C SER A 7 6.41 13.37 -10.44
N GLY A 8 6.52 13.44 -9.11
CA GLY A 8 5.96 14.50 -8.28
C GLY A 8 5.18 13.98 -7.09
N ASN A 9 4.31 14.84 -6.56
CA ASN A 9 3.42 14.52 -5.45
C ASN A 9 2.06 14.08 -5.97
N TRP A 10 1.51 13.07 -5.32
CA TRP A 10 0.22 12.46 -5.63
C TRP A 10 -0.56 12.30 -4.34
N GLU A 11 -1.87 12.50 -4.41
CA GLU A 11 -2.81 12.31 -3.32
C GLU A 11 -3.80 11.24 -3.72
N GLY A 12 -4.06 10.31 -2.81
CA GLY A 12 -4.92 9.18 -3.09
C GLY A 12 -5.61 8.66 -1.87
N GLU A 13 -6.37 7.61 -2.10
CA GLU A 13 -7.09 6.89 -1.07
C GLU A 13 -7.15 5.41 -1.42
N TYR A 14 -7.13 4.56 -0.40
CA TYR A 14 -7.36 3.13 -0.55
C TYR A 14 -8.51 2.66 0.34
N THR A 15 -9.19 1.61 -0.11
CA THR A 15 -10.34 1.02 0.59
C THR A 15 -10.05 -0.45 0.88
N TYR A 16 -10.48 -0.92 2.05
CA TYR A 16 -10.42 -2.34 2.41
C TYR A 16 -11.65 -3.11 1.88
N GLU A 17 -11.42 -4.24 1.22
CA GLU A 17 -12.49 -5.11 0.70
C GLU A 17 -12.84 -6.26 1.68
N GLU A 18 -13.66 -7.22 1.22
CA GLU A 18 -14.38 -8.19 2.05
C GLU A 18 -13.50 -9.07 2.97
N ASN A 19 -12.21 -9.20 2.68
CA ASN A 19 -11.30 -10.02 3.50
C ASN A 19 -10.83 -9.33 4.80
N TYR A 20 -11.18 -8.06 5.01
CA TYR A 20 -10.94 -7.35 6.27
C TYR A 20 -12.13 -7.49 7.25
N PHE A 21 -11.84 -7.32 8.55
CA PHE A 21 -12.84 -7.29 9.62
C PHE A 21 -14.00 -6.36 9.25
N GLN A 22 -15.25 -6.73 9.61
CA GLN A 22 -16.46 -5.97 9.23
C GLN A 22 -16.32 -4.47 9.54
N ASP A 23 -15.70 -4.15 10.67
CA ASP A 23 -15.54 -2.80 11.18
C ASP A 23 -14.56 -1.95 10.36
N ARG A 24 -13.79 -2.58 9.46
CA ARG A 24 -12.83 -1.92 8.55
C ARG A 24 -13.24 -1.97 7.09
N ARG A 25 -14.29 -2.71 6.72
CA ARG A 25 -14.81 -2.71 5.35
C ARG A 25 -15.31 -1.33 4.99
N ASP A 26 -15.07 -0.92 3.76
CA ASP A 26 -15.46 0.39 3.22
C ASP A 26 -14.82 1.61 3.94
N ILE A 27 -13.88 1.38 4.87
CA ILE A 27 -13.05 2.47 5.38
C ILE A 27 -12.11 2.90 4.27
N CYS A 28 -12.22 4.17 3.92
CA CYS A 28 -11.33 4.85 3.01
C CYS A 28 -10.22 5.54 3.81
N VAL A 29 -8.97 5.24 3.47
CA VAL A 29 -7.79 5.84 4.10
C VAL A 29 -7.07 6.69 3.07
N ALA A 30 -6.93 7.97 3.36
CA ALA A 30 -6.19 8.90 2.52
C ALA A 30 -4.68 8.66 2.66
N PHE A 31 -3.95 8.92 1.59
CA PHE A 31 -2.49 8.90 1.57
C PHE A 31 -1.93 9.95 0.63
N SER A 32 -0.65 10.26 0.82
CA SER A 32 0.15 11.04 -0.11
C SER A 32 1.38 10.26 -0.53
N ILE A 33 1.79 10.40 -1.79
CA ILE A 33 3.00 9.80 -2.35
C ILE A 33 3.84 10.89 -2.99
N ALA A 34 5.12 10.94 -2.60
CA ALA A 34 6.15 11.65 -3.36
C ALA A 34 6.95 10.61 -4.15
N MET A 35 6.85 10.61 -5.48
CA MET A 35 7.54 9.64 -6.33
C MET A 35 8.40 10.27 -7.43
N GLU A 36 9.54 9.65 -7.68
CA GLU A 36 10.40 9.85 -8.83
C GLU A 36 10.23 8.65 -9.77
N VAL A 37 10.02 8.94 -11.05
CA VAL A 37 10.05 7.96 -12.13
C VAL A 37 11.23 8.26 -13.02
N LYS A 38 12.06 7.25 -13.29
CA LYS A 38 13.23 7.38 -14.16
C LYS A 38 13.54 6.06 -14.85
N ASP A 39 13.60 6.09 -16.18
CA ASP A 39 13.78 4.92 -17.03
C ASP A 39 12.76 3.82 -16.70
N GLY A 40 11.51 4.23 -16.42
CA GLY A 40 10.43 3.36 -15.99
C GLY A 40 10.53 2.82 -14.54
N LEU A 41 11.59 3.15 -13.79
CA LEU A 41 11.72 2.76 -12.39
C LEU A 41 11.02 3.77 -11.48
N VAL A 42 10.25 3.29 -10.51
CA VAL A 42 9.51 4.10 -9.53
C VAL A 42 10.21 4.01 -8.18
N LYS A 43 10.49 5.15 -7.55
CA LYS A 43 10.96 5.24 -6.16
C LYS A 43 10.30 6.39 -5.45
N GLY A 44 10.05 6.26 -4.15
CA GLY A 44 9.37 7.33 -3.43
C GLY A 44 9.07 7.02 -1.98
N HIS A 45 8.27 7.90 -1.38
CA HIS A 45 7.79 7.77 -0.02
C HIS A 45 6.27 7.97 0.01
N CYS A 46 5.60 7.21 0.86
CA CYS A 46 4.16 7.24 1.06
C CYS A 46 3.85 7.56 2.52
N ILE A 47 2.90 8.47 2.76
CA ILE A 47 2.41 8.83 4.09
C ILE A 47 0.91 8.54 4.11
N ASP A 48 0.48 7.69 5.04
CA ASP A 48 -0.93 7.37 5.26
C ASP A 48 -1.53 8.27 6.35
N ASP A 49 -2.72 8.80 6.11
CA ASP A 49 -3.54 9.49 7.11
C ASP A 49 -4.44 8.47 7.84
N GLU A 50 -3.82 7.45 8.43
CA GLU A 50 -4.55 6.47 9.23
C GLU A 50 -4.81 7.05 10.62
N LYS A 51 -6.08 7.44 10.87
CA LYS A 51 -6.54 8.08 12.11
C LYS A 51 -6.30 7.27 13.40
N GLY A 52 -5.80 6.04 13.30
CA GLY A 52 -5.46 5.16 14.42
C GLY A 52 -3.99 5.20 14.85
N GLY A 53 -3.15 6.04 14.26
CA GLY A 53 -1.72 6.09 14.58
C GLY A 53 -0.94 4.95 13.92
N GLY A 54 -1.10 4.81 12.60
CA GLY A 54 -0.37 3.85 11.77
C GLY A 54 1.15 4.06 11.78
N ALA A 55 1.82 3.65 10.70
CA ALA A 55 3.29 3.67 10.64
C ALA A 55 3.90 5.01 11.08
N ALA A 56 4.86 4.96 12.00
CA ALA A 56 5.47 6.14 12.62
C ALA A 56 6.30 6.98 11.63
N ASN A 57 6.71 6.36 10.52
CA ASN A 57 7.53 6.95 9.48
C ASN A 57 6.88 6.74 8.10
N PRO A 58 7.19 7.59 7.10
CA PRO A 58 6.77 7.36 5.72
C PRO A 58 7.22 5.99 5.23
N ALA A 59 6.32 5.26 4.58
CA ALA A 59 6.64 4.02 3.91
C ALA A 59 7.50 4.29 2.67
N ILE A 60 8.43 3.40 2.36
CA ILE A 60 9.19 3.46 1.11
C ILE A 60 8.37 2.78 0.01
N ILE A 61 8.33 3.37 -1.18
CA ILE A 61 7.79 2.73 -2.38
C ILE A 61 8.88 2.48 -3.42
N GLU A 62 8.87 1.29 -4.01
CA GLU A 62 9.78 0.91 -5.09
C GLU A 62 9.07 0.01 -6.10
N GLY A 63 9.27 0.26 -7.39
CA GLY A 63 8.55 -0.47 -8.43
C GLY A 63 8.91 -0.04 -9.83
N PHE A 64 7.96 -0.23 -10.74
CA PHE A 64 8.13 0.11 -12.14
C PHE A 64 6.84 0.67 -12.76
N MET A 65 7.01 1.29 -13.91
CA MET A 65 5.96 1.82 -14.74
C MET A 65 6.22 1.42 -16.20
N GLU A 66 5.20 0.87 -16.86
CA GLU A 66 5.25 0.47 -18.26
C GLU A 66 4.03 1.03 -18.99
N GLY A 67 4.25 2.04 -19.84
CA GLY A 67 3.16 2.74 -20.52
C GLY A 67 2.28 3.51 -19.54
N ASN A 68 1.05 3.04 -19.32
CA ASN A 68 0.12 3.58 -18.34
C ASN A 68 -0.04 2.68 -17.11
N PHE A 69 0.61 1.51 -17.08
CA PHE A 69 0.57 0.59 -15.95
C PHE A 69 1.64 0.95 -14.91
N ILE A 70 1.26 0.91 -13.63
CA ILE A 70 2.16 1.10 -12.49
C ILE A 70 2.10 -0.14 -11.57
N SER A 71 3.24 -0.57 -11.06
CA SER A 71 3.33 -1.61 -10.03
C SER A 71 4.45 -1.29 -9.06
N PHE A 72 4.16 -1.22 -7.76
CA PHE A 72 5.15 -0.94 -6.74
C PHE A 72 4.88 -1.68 -5.43
N LEU A 73 5.95 -1.95 -4.70
CA LEU A 73 5.91 -2.41 -3.32
C LEU A 73 5.93 -1.20 -2.41
N LYS A 74 5.07 -1.20 -1.40
CA LYS A 74 5.11 -0.28 -0.28
C LYS A 74 5.55 -1.04 0.97
N ARG A 75 6.58 -0.52 1.65
CA ARG A 75 7.16 -1.11 2.86
C ARG A 75 7.28 -0.08 3.96
N TYR A 76 6.76 -0.43 5.13
CA TYR A 76 6.98 0.33 6.36
C TYR A 76 8.33 -0.04 6.98
N ASP A 77 8.79 0.78 7.93
CA ASP A 77 10.03 0.55 8.67
C ASP A 77 10.04 -0.78 9.43
N HIS A 78 8.93 -1.12 10.07
CA HIS A 78 8.75 -2.35 10.82
C HIS A 78 7.31 -2.84 10.84
N PHE A 79 7.14 -4.08 11.28
CA PHE A 79 5.83 -4.66 11.53
C PHE A 79 5.09 -3.90 12.61
N TRP A 80 3.82 -3.65 12.37
CA TRP A 80 2.89 -3.14 13.36
C TRP A 80 1.52 -3.77 13.13
N TYR A 81 0.70 -3.79 14.18
CA TYR A 81 -0.67 -4.30 14.11
C TYR A 81 -1.55 -3.53 15.07
N THR A 82 -2.85 -3.52 14.78
CA THR A 82 -3.86 -2.97 15.69
C THR A 82 -4.39 -4.11 16.55
N GLU A 83 -4.43 -3.88 17.86
CA GLU A 83 -5.05 -4.77 18.84
C GLU A 83 -6.58 -4.60 18.88
N GLU A 84 -7.28 -5.51 19.58
CA GLU A 84 -8.76 -5.49 19.68
C GLU A 84 -9.31 -4.19 20.31
N ASN A 85 -8.51 -3.50 21.12
CA ASN A 85 -8.85 -2.22 21.75
C ASN A 85 -8.55 -0.99 20.87
N ASN A 86 -8.18 -1.18 19.60
CA ASN A 86 -7.68 -0.15 18.68
C ASN A 86 -6.32 0.48 19.04
N GLU A 87 -5.57 -0.08 19.99
CA GLU A 87 -4.19 0.36 20.21
C GLU A 87 -3.27 -0.22 19.13
N VAL A 88 -2.26 0.57 18.73
CA VAL A 88 -1.27 0.16 17.74
C VAL A 88 -0.02 -0.31 18.44
N THR A 89 0.37 -1.56 18.15
CA THR A 89 1.59 -2.17 18.68
C THR A 89 2.62 -2.30 17.55
N HIS A 90 3.78 -1.67 17.76
CA HIS A 90 4.93 -1.75 16.87
C HIS A 90 5.93 -2.81 17.33
N VAL A 91 6.48 -3.57 16.39
CA VAL A 91 7.49 -4.60 16.64
C VAL A 91 8.73 -4.32 15.78
N PRO A 92 9.62 -3.39 16.22
CA PRO A 92 10.77 -2.93 15.42
C PRO A 92 11.75 -4.03 14.97
N SER A 93 11.78 -5.16 15.68
CA SER A 93 12.64 -6.30 15.36
C SER A 93 12.10 -7.18 14.23
N VAL A 94 10.88 -6.92 13.74
CA VAL A 94 10.21 -7.72 12.71
C VAL A 94 10.01 -6.86 11.46
N PRO A 95 10.42 -7.34 10.28
CA PRO A 95 10.18 -6.65 9.01
C PRO A 95 8.68 -6.39 8.79
N SER A 96 8.35 -5.23 8.21
CA SER A 96 6.97 -4.92 7.82
C SER A 96 6.45 -5.86 6.73
N HIS A 97 5.13 -5.85 6.52
CA HIS A 97 4.57 -6.46 5.31
C HIS A 97 4.91 -5.64 4.09
N GLU A 98 5.17 -6.36 3.00
CA GLU A 98 5.14 -5.78 1.68
C GLU A 98 3.67 -5.65 1.25
N VAL A 99 3.28 -4.43 0.90
CA VAL A 99 1.97 -4.15 0.30
C VAL A 99 2.20 -3.94 -1.19
N HIS A 100 1.59 -4.79 -2.01
CA HIS A 100 1.74 -4.78 -3.46
C HIS A 100 0.66 -3.90 -4.06
N TYR A 101 1.05 -2.80 -4.70
CA TYR A 101 0.13 -1.94 -5.45
C TYR A 101 0.31 -2.18 -6.95
N SER A 102 -0.80 -2.28 -7.67
CA SER A 102 -0.82 -2.29 -9.14
C SER A 102 -2.01 -1.52 -9.66
N GLY A 103 -1.88 -0.86 -10.80
CA GLY A 103 -2.93 -0.03 -11.37
C GLY A 103 -2.62 0.55 -12.73
N PHE A 104 -3.58 1.30 -13.28
CA PHE A 104 -3.48 1.96 -14.57
C PHE A 104 -3.80 3.45 -14.46
N PHE A 105 -3.10 4.25 -15.25
CA PHE A 105 -3.41 5.66 -15.43
C PHE A 105 -4.49 5.84 -16.50
N GLU A 106 -5.64 6.38 -16.08
CA GLU A 106 -6.84 6.56 -16.88
C GLU A 106 -7.55 7.87 -16.47
N ALA A 107 -7.99 8.68 -17.44
CA ALA A 107 -8.75 9.90 -17.17
C ALA A 107 -8.12 10.85 -16.12
N ASP A 108 -6.80 11.04 -16.19
CA ASP A 108 -6.00 11.89 -15.29
C ASP A 108 -5.87 11.40 -13.83
N LEU A 109 -6.20 10.13 -13.54
CA LEU A 109 -5.93 9.49 -12.26
C LEU A 109 -5.34 8.08 -12.44
N PHE A 110 -4.64 7.60 -11.42
CA PHE A 110 -4.38 6.16 -11.30
C PHE A 110 -5.52 5.48 -10.56
N VAL A 111 -5.91 4.31 -11.05
CA VAL A 111 -6.85 3.39 -10.41
C VAL A 111 -6.22 2.02 -10.31
N GLY A 112 -6.45 1.31 -9.21
CA GLY A 112 -5.79 0.03 -9.03
C GLY A 112 -6.25 -0.79 -7.84
N LYS A 113 -5.48 -1.85 -7.59
CA LYS A 113 -5.62 -2.74 -6.46
C LYS A 113 -4.36 -2.76 -5.61
N TRP A 114 -4.54 -3.02 -4.33
CA TRP A 114 -3.46 -3.35 -3.41
C TRP A 114 -3.68 -4.75 -2.85
N GLU A 115 -2.61 -5.44 -2.51
CA GLU A 115 -2.63 -6.78 -1.92
C GLU A 115 -1.53 -6.97 -0.86
N ILE A 116 -1.84 -7.74 0.19
CA ILE A 116 -0.89 -8.27 1.16
C ILE A 116 -1.08 -9.78 1.21
N THR A 117 -0.03 -10.53 0.90
CA THR A 117 -0.04 -11.99 0.96
C THR A 117 0.77 -12.46 2.16
N ARG A 118 0.22 -13.36 2.98
CA ARG A 118 0.91 -14.02 4.08
C ARG A 118 0.81 -15.52 3.96
N GLN A 119 1.93 -16.20 4.15
CA GLN A 119 1.97 -17.65 4.28
C GLN A 119 2.08 -18.04 5.75
N TYR A 120 1.34 -19.07 6.16
CA TYR A 120 1.44 -19.65 7.50
C TYR A 120 1.31 -21.16 7.43
N ILE A 121 1.90 -21.85 8.40
CA ILE A 121 1.79 -23.31 8.54
C ILE A 121 0.79 -23.59 9.66
N ASP A 122 -0.20 -24.44 9.42
CA ASP A 122 -1.17 -24.83 10.43
C ASP A 122 -0.61 -25.88 11.42
N GLY A 123 -1.43 -26.29 12.38
CA GLY A 123 -1.05 -27.30 13.38
C GLY A 123 -0.79 -28.70 12.81
N ASP A 124 -1.25 -28.97 11.60
CA ASP A 124 -1.09 -30.24 10.89
C ASP A 124 0.11 -30.21 9.91
N GLY A 125 0.81 -29.07 9.82
CA GLY A 125 1.98 -28.89 8.97
C GLY A 125 1.68 -28.48 7.53
N PHE A 126 0.42 -28.15 7.20
CA PHE A 126 0.05 -27.67 5.88
C PHE A 126 0.32 -26.17 5.74
N SER A 127 0.85 -25.78 4.58
CA SER A 127 1.04 -24.38 4.22
C SER A 127 -0.27 -23.79 3.70
N HIS A 128 -0.65 -22.65 4.26
CA HIS A 128 -1.82 -21.86 3.87
C HIS A 128 -1.37 -20.47 3.43
N GLU A 129 -2.13 -19.90 2.50
CA GLU A 129 -1.95 -18.53 2.04
C GLU A 129 -3.17 -17.70 2.41
N LEU A 130 -2.94 -16.55 3.03
CA LEU A 130 -3.94 -15.56 3.36
C LEU A 130 -3.63 -14.29 2.56
N ALA A 131 -4.59 -13.87 1.75
CA ALA A 131 -4.49 -12.66 0.95
C ALA A 131 -5.50 -11.62 1.44
N PHE A 132 -5.00 -10.42 1.71
CA PHE A 132 -5.82 -9.24 1.93
C PHE A 132 -5.68 -8.32 0.73
N PHE A 133 -6.77 -7.67 0.32
CA PHE A 133 -6.75 -6.80 -0.83
C PHE A 133 -7.76 -5.67 -0.71
N GLY A 134 -7.62 -4.73 -1.62
CA GLY A 134 -8.61 -3.70 -1.84
C GLY A 134 -8.30 -2.86 -3.06
N THR A 135 -8.99 -1.74 -3.19
CA THR A 135 -8.85 -0.81 -4.31
C THR A 135 -8.22 0.50 -3.86
N TRP A 136 -7.63 1.22 -4.82
CA TRP A 136 -7.09 2.54 -4.57
C TRP A 136 -7.24 3.43 -5.80
N THR A 137 -7.23 4.74 -5.54
CA THR A 137 -7.10 5.76 -6.56
C THR A 137 -6.08 6.81 -6.12
N MET A 138 -5.41 7.47 -7.06
CA MET A 138 -4.66 8.68 -6.75
C MET A 138 -4.58 9.63 -7.95
N LYS A 139 -4.51 10.92 -7.66
CA LYS A 139 -4.38 12.00 -8.64
C LYS A 139 -3.17 12.86 -8.31
N LYS A 140 -2.67 13.57 -9.31
CA LYS A 140 -1.54 14.48 -9.11
C LYS A 140 -1.97 15.67 -8.24
N ALA A 141 -1.13 16.05 -7.28
CA ALA A 141 -1.35 17.19 -6.39
C ALA A 141 -1.08 18.54 -7.08
#